data_AF-A0A379TDG4-F1
#
_entry.id   AF-A0A379TDG4-F1
#
_cell.length_a   1.000
_cell.length_b   1.000
_cell.length_c   1.000
_cell.angle_alpha   90.00
_cell.angle_beta   90.00
_cell.angle_gamma   90.00
#
_symmetry.space_group_name_H-M   'P 1'
#
loop_
_entity.id
_entity.type
_entity.pdbx_description
1 polymer ?
#
loop_
_entity_poly.entity_id
_entity_poly.type
_entity_poly.pdbx_seq_one_letter_code
_entity_poly.pdbx_strand_id
1 'polypeptide(L)' 'MRLISVVLGAKTDRIRFNESEKLLTWGFRFFETVTPIKPDATFVTQRVWFGDQREVNLGRATRGL' A
#
# COMPACT_ATOMS: atom_id res chain seq x y z
N MET A 1 7.29 0.47 5.46
CA MET A 1 7.21 1.48 4.39
C MET A 1 8.35 1.24 3.41
N ARG A 2 8.08 1.25 2.10
CA ARG A 2 9.10 1.20 1.03
C ARG A 2 8.81 2.36 0.08
N LEU A 3 9.79 3.23 -0.13
CA LEU A 3 9.69 4.36 -1.05
C LEU A 3 10.57 4.11 -2.28
N ILE A 4 10.16 4.66 -3.43
CA ILE A 4 10.91 4.63 -4.68
C ILE A 4 10.96 6.06 -5.19
N SER A 5 12.16 6.60 -5.38
CA SER A 5 12.38 7.94 -5.96
C SER A 5 12.97 7.80 -7.37
N VAL A 6 12.46 8.60 -8.31
CA VAL A 6 12.99 8.68 -9.67
C VAL A 6 13.37 10.13 -9.97
N VAL A 7 14.65 10.37 -10.27
CA VAL A 7 15.19 11.68 -10.65
C VAL A 7 15.80 11.58 -12.04
N LEU A 8 15.25 12.33 -12.99
CA LEU A 8 15.67 12.36 -14.39
C LEU A 8 16.36 13.70 -14.73
N GLY A 9 17.31 13.69 -15.66
CA GLY A 9 17.93 14.91 -16.21
C GLY A 9 18.92 15.63 -15.27
N ALA A 10 19.41 14.97 -14.22
CA ALA A 10 20.43 15.57 -13.34
C ALA A 10 21.77 15.77 -14.07
N LYS A 11 22.42 16.91 -13.84
CA LYS A 11 23.67 17.30 -14.52
C LYS A 11 24.84 16.37 -14.21
N THR A 12 24.84 15.70 -13.05
CA THR A 12 25.86 14.73 -12.64
C THR A 12 25.24 13.62 -11.80
N ASP A 13 25.94 12.49 -11.70
CA ASP A 13 25.52 11.37 -10.85
C ASP A 13 25.44 11.75 -9.38
N ARG A 14 26.37 12.58 -8.88
CA ARG A 14 26.35 13.08 -7.50
C ARG A 14 25.11 13.92 -7.21
N ILE A 15 24.70 14.78 -8.14
CA ILE A 15 23.46 15.56 -8.00
C ILE A 15 22.26 14.63 -8.00
N ARG A 16 22.21 13.66 -8.93
CA ARG A 16 21.11 12.67 -8.98
C ARG A 16 20.96 11.91 -7.67
N PHE A 17 22.08 11.50 -7.07
CA PHE A 17 22.10 10.83 -5.78
C PHE A 17 21.56 11.73 -4.67
N ASN A 18 22.12 12.94 -4.52
CA ASN A 18 21.73 13.87 -3.46
C ASN A 18 20.24 14.26 -3.52
N GLU A 19 19.70 14.50 -4.72
CA GLU A 19 18.28 14.83 -4.87
C GLU A 19 17.36 13.64 -4.59
N SER A 20 17.79 12.42 -4.95
CA SER A 20 17.05 11.20 -4.60
C SER A 20 17.04 10.98 -3.09
N GLU A 21 18.17 11.19 -2.41
CA GLU A 21 18.28 11.09 -0.96
C GLU A 21 17.37 12.09 -0.24
N LYS A 22 17.32 13.35 -0.73
CA LYS A 22 16.40 14.37 -0.19
C LYS A 22 14.94 13.95 -0.32
N LEU A 23 14.53 13.47 -1.49
CA LEU A 23 13.15 13.01 -1.72
C LEU A 23 12.76 11.86 -0.80
N LEU A 24 13.64 10.86 -0.65
CA LEU A 24 13.40 9.72 0.23
C LEU A 24 13.33 10.17 1.69
N THR A 25 14.26 11.01 2.13
CA THR A 25 14.30 11.54 3.50
C THR A 25 13.04 12.33 3.82
N TRP A 26 12.58 13.18 2.90
CA TRP A 26 11.33 13.91 3.04
C TRP A 26 10.13 12.95 3.13
N GLY A 27 10.04 11.96 2.24
CA GLY A 27 8.98 10.96 2.27
C GLY A 27 8.90 10.20 3.59
N PHE A 28 10.05 9.76 4.12
CA PHE A 28 10.12 9.09 5.42
C PHE A 28 9.73 9.99 6.61
N ARG A 29 9.99 11.30 6.52
CA ARG A 29 9.67 12.25 7.60
C ARG A 29 8.20 12.62 7.67
N PHE A 30 7.51 12.68 6.54
CA PHE A 30 6.18 13.29 6.46
C PHE A 30 5.06 12.31 6.09
N PHE A 31 5.39 11.08 5.71
CA PHE A 31 4.41 10.07 5.33
C PHE A 31 4.62 8.78 6.10
N GLU A 32 3.51 8.07 6.31
CA GLU A 32 3.50 6.73 6.85
C GLU A 32 2.71 5.80 5.93
N THR A 33 3.09 4.52 5.88
CA THR A 33 2.34 3.49 5.18
C THR A 33 1.51 2.70 6.17
N VAL A 34 0.19 2.91 6.16
CA VAL A 34 -0.75 2.13 6.98
C VAL A 34 -1.32 0.96 6.18
N THR A 35 -1.46 -0.21 6.82
CA THR A 35 -2.15 -1.37 6.24
C THR A 35 -3.49 -1.53 6.96
N PRO A 36 -4.57 -0.89 6.49
CA PRO A 36 -5.83 -0.81 7.24
C PRO A 36 -6.57 -2.16 7.30
N ILE A 37 -6.34 -3.05 6.33
CA ILE A 37 -7.02 -4.34 6.24
C ILE A 37 -5.98 -5.43 6.01
N LYS A 38 -5.88 -6.37 6.95
CA LYS A 38 -5.04 -7.56 6.81
C LYS A 38 -5.68 -8.53 5.78
N PRO A 39 -4.88 -9.27 5.00
CA PRO A 39 -5.38 -10.12 3.90
C PRO A 39 -6.48 -11.12 4.31
N ASP A 40 -6.46 -11.61 5.56
CA ASP A 40 -7.39 -12.64 6.04
C ASP A 40 -8.37 -12.12 7.11
N ALA A 41 -8.47 -10.80 7.29
CA ALA A 41 -9.43 -10.21 8.21
C ALA A 41 -10.79 -10.03 7.53
N THR A 42 -11.84 -10.61 8.11
CA THR A 42 -13.22 -10.24 7.79
C THR A 42 -13.42 -8.77 8.09
N PHE A 43 -13.71 -7.98 7.05
CA PHE A 43 -13.87 -6.54 7.15
C PHE A 43 -15.32 -6.18 7.51
N VAL A 44 -16.29 -6.84 6.87
CA VAL A 44 -17.73 -6.66 7.12
C VAL A 44 -18.44 -7.99 6.90
N THR A 45 -19.45 -8.28 7.74
CA THR A 45 -20.38 -9.39 7.55
C THR A 45 -21.65 -8.85 6.91
N GLN A 46 -22.08 -9.44 5.80
CA GLN A 46 -23.27 -9.00 5.07
C GLN A 46 -24.31 -10.10 4.98
N ARG A 47 -25.58 -9.74 5.20
CA ARG A 47 -26.71 -10.66 5.05
C ARG A 47 -26.90 -11.06 3.59
N VAL A 48 -27.07 -12.35 3.36
CA VAL A 48 -27.42 -12.94 2.07
C VAL A 48 -28.86 -13.45 2.12
N TRP A 49 -29.60 -13.26 1.03
CA TRP A 49 -30.99 -13.73 0.89
C TRP A 49 -31.02 -14.92 -0.07
N PHE A 50 -31.86 -15.92 0.22
CA PHE A 50 -32.01 -17.15 -0.56
C PHE A 50 -30.73 -18.00 -0.75
N GLY A 51 -29.70 -17.79 0.07
CA GLY A 51 -28.51 -18.64 0.10
C GLY A 51 -28.59 -19.71 1.20
N ASP A 52 -27.78 -20.77 1.06
CA ASP A 52 -27.64 -21.81 2.10
C ASP A 52 -27.08 -21.24 3.42
N GLN A 53 -26.36 -20.12 3.34
CA GLN A 53 -25.85 -19.35 4.46
C GLN A 53 -26.56 -18.00 4.56
N ARG A 54 -26.87 -17.57 5.79
CA ARG A 54 -27.57 -16.29 6.06
C ARG A 54 -26.66 -15.06 5.97
N GLU A 55 -25.35 -15.27 6.10
CA GLU A 55 -24.34 -14.21 6.16
C GLU A 55 -23.06 -14.66 5.47
N VAL A 56 -22.35 -13.72 4.85
CA VAL A 56 -21.04 -13.95 4.24
C VAL A 56 -20.01 -12.95 4.77
N ASN A 57 -18.80 -13.44 5.00
CA ASN A 57 -17.66 -12.62 5.39
C ASN A 57 -17.05 -11.96 4.16
N LEU A 58 -17.11 -10.64 4.11
CA LEU A 58 -16.48 -9.84 3.06
C LEU A 58 -15.12 -9.34 3.57
N GLY A 59 -14.07 -9.61 2.80
CA GLY A 59 -12.70 -9.15 3.05
C GLY A 59 -12.05 -8.66 1.75
N ARG A 60 -10.77 -8.29 1.79
CA ARG A 60 -10.01 -8.01 0.56
C ARG A 60 -9.82 -9.31 -0.23
N ALA A 61 -9.89 -9.22 -1.56
CA ALA A 61 -9.59 -10.37 -2.42
C ALA A 61 -8.12 -10.78 -2.24
N THR A 62 -7.91 -11.95 -1.65
CA THR A 62 -6.60 -12.62 -1.67
C THR A 62 -6.46 -13.28 -3.04
N ARG A 63 -5.44 -12.90 -3.81
CA ARG A 63 -5.12 -13.58 -5.07
C ARG A 63 -4.63 -14.98 -4.71
N GLY A 64 -5.49 -15.98 -4.86
CA GLY A 64 -5.10 -17.38 -4.79
C GLY A 64 -4.06 -17.64 -5.87
N LEU A 65 -2.85 -17.99 -5.44
CA LEU A 65 -1.90 -18.71 -6.27
C LEU A 65 -2.24 -20.20 -6.18
#